data_AF-A0A3F3I2I2-F1
#
_entry.id   AF-A0A3F3I2I2-F1
#
_cell.length_a   1.000
_cell.length_b   1.000
_cell.length_c   1.000
_cell.angle_alpha   90.00
_cell.angle_beta   90.00
_cell.angle_gamma   90.00
#
_symmetry.space_group_name_H-M   'P 1'
#
loop_
_entity.id
_entity.type
_entity.pdbx_description
1 polymer ?
#
loop_
_entity_poly.entity_id
_entity_poly.type
_entity_poly.pdbx_seq_one_letter_code
_entity_poly.pdbx_strand_id
1 'polypeptide(L)'
;MAKKDKDIVWFGMKLTPEEKQKIELLAERKGISKKEAVMNAVNEQVTEYEIVAKPGSTLEKLQHIVGIADGPGDLSTNPKYMEDFGKDSLS
;
A
#
# COMPACT_ATOMS: atom_id res chain seq x y z
N MET A 1 -7.46 -10.21 -31.91
CA MET A 1 -6.93 -8.85 -31.64
C MET A 1 -5.58 -9.01 -30.95
N ALA A 2 -4.49 -8.75 -31.65
CA ALA A 2 -3.15 -8.86 -31.12
C ALA A 2 -2.96 -7.79 -30.03
N LYS A 3 -2.56 -8.20 -28.82
CA LYS A 3 -2.17 -7.28 -27.75
C LYS A 3 -1.01 -6.46 -28.31
N LYS A 4 -1.21 -5.14 -28.46
CA LYS A 4 -0.11 -4.21 -28.76
C LYS A 4 1.00 -4.48 -27.75
N ASP A 5 2.18 -4.81 -28.25
CA ASP A 5 3.39 -4.88 -27.42
C ASP A 5 3.45 -3.56 -26.65
N LYS A 6 3.30 -3.64 -25.33
CA LYS A 6 3.35 -2.47 -24.46
C LYS A 6 4.67 -1.77 -24.75
N ASP A 7 4.69 -0.44 -24.85
CA ASP A 7 5.89 0.36 -25.05
C ASP A 7 6.92 0.05 -23.94
N ILE A 8 7.82 -0.91 -24.19
CA ILE A 8 8.85 -1.32 -23.23
C ILE A 8 10.01 -0.34 -23.39
N VAL A 9 10.19 0.52 -22.39
CA VAL A 9 11.34 1.41 -22.28
C VAL A 9 12.43 0.75 -21.43
N TRP A 10 13.67 0.81 -21.90
CA TRP A 10 14.82 0.32 -21.14
C TRP A 10 15.13 1.27 -19.97
N PHE A 11 15.18 0.72 -18.75
CA PHE A 11 15.52 1.46 -17.55
C PHE A 11 16.75 0.86 -16.87
N GLY A 12 17.89 1.55 -16.99
CA GLY A 12 19.12 1.19 -16.30
C GLY A 12 19.30 2.05 -15.05
N MET A 13 19.53 1.42 -13.89
CA MET A 13 19.84 2.11 -12.64
C MET A 13 21.24 1.72 -12.15
N LYS A 14 21.97 2.67 -11.58
CA LYS A 14 23.17 2.38 -10.80
C LYS A 14 22.74 2.05 -9.38
N LEU A 15 23.20 0.91 -8.88
CA LEU A 15 22.91 0.40 -7.55
C LEU A 15 24.22 0.21 -6.82
N THR A 16 24.23 0.54 -5.53
CA THR A 16 25.27 0.08 -4.62
C THR A 16 25.16 -1.44 -4.42
N PRO A 17 26.25 -2.11 -4.00
CA PRO A 17 26.21 -3.55 -3.70
C PRO A 17 25.15 -3.92 -2.65
N GLU A 18 24.96 -3.06 -1.64
CA GLU A 18 23.98 -3.28 -0.58
C GLU A 18 22.54 -3.19 -1.09
N GLU A 19 22.24 -2.21 -1.95
CA GLU A 19 20.90 -2.07 -2.56
C GLU A 19 20.57 -3.27 -3.44
N LYS A 20 21.55 -3.77 -4.20
CA LYS A 20 21.39 -4.98 -4.99
C LYS A 20 21.05 -6.19 -4.11
N GLN A 21 21.74 -6.36 -2.99
CA GLN A 21 21.46 -7.46 -2.05
C GLN A 21 20.06 -7.35 -1.44
N LYS A 22 19.62 -6.14 -1.08
CA LYS A 22 18.26 -5.92 -0.56
C LYS A 22 17.19 -6.30 -1.59
N ILE A 23 17.39 -5.97 -2.86
CA ILE A 23 16.48 -6.35 -3.95
C ILE A 23 16.47 -7.86 -4.16
N GLU A 24 17.64 -8.51 -4.12
CA GLU A 24 17.76 -9.97 -4.23
C GLU A 24 17.02 -10.68 -3.10
N LEU A 25 17.24 -10.25 -1.86
CA LEU A 25 16.60 -10.82 -0.69
C LEU A 25 15.07 -10.60 -0.70
N LEU A 26 14.61 -9.44 -1.18
CA LEU A 26 13.17 -9.18 -1.37
C LEU A 26 12.57 -10.09 -2.45
N ALA A 27 13.30 -10.30 -3.56
CA ALA A 27 12.89 -11.18 -4.64
C ALA A 27 12.81 -12.64 -4.20
N GLU A 28 13.80 -13.13 -3.45
CA GLU A 28 13.82 -14.49 -2.88
C GLU A 28 12.67 -14.72 -1.91
N ARG A 29 12.43 -13.77 -0.98
CA ARG A 29 11.32 -13.86 -0.01
C ARG A 29 9.95 -13.94 -0.68
N LYS A 30 9.77 -13.21 -1.78
CA LYS A 30 8.50 -13.19 -2.54
C LYS A 30 8.44 -14.26 -3.64
N GLY A 31 9.53 -14.97 -3.93
CA GLY A 31 9.61 -15.99 -4.99
C GLY A 31 9.44 -15.42 -6.41
N ILE A 32 9.81 -14.16 -6.62
CA ILE A 32 9.59 -13.41 -7.87
C ILE A 32 10.89 -12.90 -8.48
N SER A 33 10.84 -12.39 -9.70
CA SER A 33 12.02 -11.78 -10.32
C SER A 33 12.41 -10.45 -9.65
N LYS A 34 13.70 -10.08 -9.73
CA LYS A 34 14.21 -8.79 -9.19
C LYS A 34 13.46 -7.59 -9.77
N LYS A 35 13.12 -7.65 -11.07
CA LYS A 35 12.33 -6.63 -11.75
C LYS A 35 10.94 -6.50 -11.12
N GLU A 36 10.24 -7.63 -10.96
CA GLU A 36 8.90 -7.62 -10.36
C GLU A 36 8.94 -7.17 -8.91
N ALA A 37 9.97 -7.54 -8.14
CA ALA A 37 10.13 -7.07 -6.77
C ALA A 37 10.21 -5.54 -6.69
N VAL A 38 11.03 -4.92 -7.56
CA VAL A 38 11.15 -3.45 -7.64
C VAL A 38 9.85 -2.81 -8.11
N MET A 39 9.25 -3.33 -9.18
CA MET A 39 8.01 -2.75 -9.72
C MET A 39 6.84 -2.89 -8.73
N ASN A 40 6.75 -3.99 -7.99
CA ASN A 40 5.74 -4.18 -6.96
C ASN A 40 5.93 -3.19 -5.82
N ALA A 41 7.16 -2.97 -5.36
CA ALA A 41 7.44 -1.98 -4.32
C ALA A 41 7.10 -0.54 -4.77
N VAL A 42 7.40 -0.20 -6.02
CA VAL A 42 7.02 1.10 -6.61
C VAL A 42 5.50 1.22 -6.68
N ASN A 43 4.80 0.18 -7.18
CA ASN A 43 3.34 0.19 -7.23
C ASN A 43 2.71 0.25 -5.84
N GLU A 44 3.24 -0.45 -4.84
CA GLU A 44 2.77 -0.40 -3.45
C GLU A 44 2.89 1.02 -2.84
N GLN A 45 3.91 1.81 -3.25
CA GLN A 45 4.09 3.18 -2.76
C GLN A 45 3.36 4.25 -3.58
N VAL A 46 3.23 4.05 -4.88
CA VAL A 46 2.64 5.06 -5.80
C VAL A 46 1.15 4.84 -6.00
N THR A 47 0.65 3.62 -5.86
CA THR A 47 -0.79 3.36 -5.95
C THR A 47 -1.41 3.80 -4.63
N GLU A 48 -2.08 4.95 -4.63
CA GLU A 48 -3.14 5.19 -3.65
C GLU A 48 -4.07 3.97 -3.71
N TYR A 49 -4.21 3.27 -2.59
CA TYR A 49 -5.05 2.07 -2.53
C TYR A 49 -6.49 2.48 -2.85
N GLU A 50 -6.89 2.40 -4.12
CA GLU A 50 -8.30 2.35 -4.48
C GLU A 50 -8.84 1.01 -3.99
N ILE A 51 -9.28 0.99 -2.73
CA ILE A 51 -9.89 -0.19 -2.14
C ILE A 51 -11.28 -0.34 -2.75
N VAL A 52 -11.35 -1.01 -3.90
CA VAL A 52 -12.62 -1.40 -4.50
C VAL A 52 -13.18 -2.57 -3.69
N ALA A 53 -14.28 -2.33 -2.98
CA ALA A 53 -14.96 -3.37 -2.22
C ALA A 53 -15.39 -4.51 -3.14
N LYS A 54 -15.01 -5.75 -2.79
CA LYS A 54 -15.42 -6.94 -3.54
C LYS A 54 -16.84 -7.35 -3.12
N PRO A 55 -17.70 -7.81 -4.04
CA PRO A 55 -19.01 -8.36 -3.70
C PRO A 55 -18.90 -9.53 -2.70
N GLY A 56 -19.68 -9.49 -1.63
CA GLY A 56 -19.68 -10.41 -0.50
C GLY A 56 -18.63 -10.12 0.58
N SER A 57 -17.75 -9.13 0.38
CA SER A 57 -16.69 -8.81 1.35
C SER A 57 -17.24 -8.11 2.61
N THR A 58 -16.53 -8.26 3.73
CA THR A 58 -16.84 -7.52 4.96
C THR A 58 -16.79 -6.01 4.73
N LEU A 59 -15.92 -5.54 3.84
CA LEU A 59 -15.84 -4.13 3.47
C LEU A 59 -17.11 -3.64 2.76
N GLU A 60 -17.64 -4.41 1.80
CA GLU A 60 -18.92 -4.08 1.14
C GLU A 60 -20.06 -4.01 2.19
N LYS A 61 -20.10 -4.97 3.11
CA LYS A 61 -21.11 -5.00 4.17
C LYS A 61 -21.02 -3.81 5.11
N LEU A 62 -19.83 -3.28 5.39
CA LEU A 62 -19.62 -2.17 6.33
C LEU A 62 -19.44 -0.81 5.64
N GLN A 63 -19.46 -0.74 4.32
CA GLN A 63 -19.30 0.51 3.55
C GLN A 63 -20.33 1.58 3.96
N HIS A 64 -21.55 1.18 4.30
CA HIS A 64 -22.61 2.10 4.73
C HIS A 64 -22.36 2.74 6.11
N ILE A 65 -21.38 2.24 6.87
CA ILE A 65 -20.97 2.76 8.18
C ILE A 65 -19.83 3.77 8.03
N VAL A 66 -19.13 3.76 6.88
CA VAL A 66 -18.07 4.71 6.57
C VAL A 66 -18.67 6.13 6.50
N GLY A 67 -18.11 7.04 7.31
CA GLY A 67 -18.60 8.42 7.43
C GLY A 67 -19.62 8.67 8.55
N ILE A 68 -19.98 7.66 9.35
CA ILE A 68 -20.79 7.85 10.58
C ILE A 68 -19.93 8.42 11.72
N ALA A 69 -18.62 8.18 11.70
CA ALA A 69 -17.68 8.75 12.66
C ALA A 69 -16.94 9.94 12.02
N ASP A 70 -17.05 11.11 12.64
CA ASP A 70 -16.22 12.27 12.31
C ASP A 70 -14.79 12.05 12.82
N GLY A 71 -13.82 12.15 11.90
CA GLY A 71 -12.42 12.03 12.24
C GLY A 71 -11.49 12.10 11.03
N PRO A 72 -10.21 12.38 11.25
CA PRO A 72 -9.22 12.39 10.18
C PRO A 72 -9.12 10.99 9.56
N GLY A 73 -9.03 10.92 8.23
CA GLY A 73 -8.98 9.64 7.50
C GLY A 73 -7.80 8.74 7.85
N ASP A 74 -6.77 9.30 8.50
CA ASP A 74 -5.66 8.56 9.09
C ASP A 74 -5.36 9.04 10.51
N LEU A 75 -5.60 8.17 11.49
CA LEU A 75 -5.33 8.42 12.90
C LEU A 75 -3.85 8.21 13.25
N SER A 76 -3.09 7.47 12.44
CA SER A 76 -1.66 7.23 12.68
C SER A 76 -0.81 8.48 12.42
N THR A 77 -1.30 9.37 11.55
CA THR A 77 -0.64 10.64 11.20
C THR A 77 -1.25 11.84 11.95
N ASN A 78 -2.32 11.63 12.75
CA ASN A 78 -2.93 12.68 13.57
C ASN A 78 -3.06 12.27 15.06
N PRO A 79 -1.93 12.04 15.76
CA PRO A 79 -1.92 11.58 17.16
C PRO A 79 -2.59 12.56 18.13
N LYS A 80 -2.61 13.86 17.79
CA LYS A 80 -3.33 14.89 18.56
C LYS A 80 -4.83 14.62 18.67
N TYR A 81 -5.43 13.97 17.66
CA TYR A 81 -6.85 13.62 17.67
C TYR A 81 -7.18 12.52 18.71
N MET A 82 -6.16 11.80 19.22
CA MET A 82 -6.32 10.74 20.21
C MET A 82 -5.98 11.17 21.65
N GLU A 83 -5.44 12.38 21.87
CA GLU A 83 -4.86 12.80 23.16
C GLU A 83 -5.86 12.86 24.32
N ASP A 84 -7.14 13.06 24.03
CA ASP A 84 -8.19 13.20 25.04
C ASP A 84 -9.11 11.97 25.15
N PHE A 85 -8.94 10.95 24.30
CA PHE A 85 -9.75 9.74 24.36
C PHE A 85 -9.48 8.97 25.67
N GLY A 86 -10.53 8.77 26.48
CA GLY A 86 -10.49 7.95 27.69
C GLY A 86 -10.20 8.69 28.99
N LYS A 87 -10.00 10.02 28.96
CA LYS A 87 -9.81 10.83 30.18
C LYS A 87 -11.05 10.85 31.08
N ASP A 88 -12.25 10.76 30.50
CA ASP A 88 -13.52 10.77 31.25
C ASP A 88 -13.91 9.39 31.81
N SER A 89 -13.23 8.32 31.38
CA SER A 89 -13.53 6.93 31.78
C SER A 89 -12.94 6.53 33.13
N LEU A 90 -12.15 7.42 33.75
CA LEU A 90 -11.41 7.19 34.99
C LEU A 90 -12.00 7.95 36.20
N SER A 91 -13.22 8.49 36.07
CA SER A 91 -13.89 9.21 37.16
C SER A 91 -14.76 8.32 38.05
#